data_AF-A0AAV5KPM1-F1
#
_entry.id   AF-A0AAV5KPM1-F1
#
_cell.length_a   1.000
_cell.length_b   1.000
_cell.length_c   1.000
_cell.angle_alpha   90.00
_cell.angle_beta   90.00
_cell.angle_gamma   90.00
#
_symmetry.space_group_name_H-M   'P 1'
#
loop_
_entity.id
_entity.type
_entity.pdbx_description
1 polymer ?
#
loop_
_entity_poly.entity_id
_entity_poly.type
_entity_poly.pdbx_seq_one_letter_code
_entity_poly.pdbx_strand_id
1 'polypeptide(L)'
;MLVQSTLKDLYLLPALPRDKWASGCVKGLKARGGMTVNVCWQGGDLLEVGLWSKEHNTIKRLHYRGTIVTANILRGRVYTFNRELKCLKSYPFSEGAFS
;
A
#
# COMPACT_ATOMS: atom_id res chain seq x y z
N MET A 1 13.71 3.51 3.97
CA MET A 1 12.58 2.66 4.44
C MET A 1 11.38 2.86 3.54
N LEU A 2 10.82 1.76 2.99
CA LEU A 2 9.72 1.82 2.02
C LEU A 2 8.34 1.67 2.69
N VAL A 3 8.22 0.77 3.65
CA VAL A 3 6.98 0.50 4.38
C VAL A 3 7.31 0.20 5.85
N GLN A 4 6.49 0.70 6.76
CA GLN A 4 6.46 0.26 8.15
C GLN A 4 5.02 -0.08 8.50
N SER A 5 4.79 -1.18 9.22
CA SER A 5 3.42 -1.63 9.52
C SER A 5 3.25 -2.11 10.96
N THR A 6 2.08 -1.82 11.52
CA THR A 6 1.56 -2.39 12.76
C THR A 6 0.28 -3.17 12.46
N LEU A 7 -0.38 -3.69 13.51
CA LEU A 7 -1.69 -4.33 13.34
C LEU A 7 -2.77 -3.34 12.85
N LYS A 8 -2.63 -2.04 13.10
CA LYS A 8 -3.64 -1.02 12.72
C LYS A 8 -3.12 -0.02 11.69
N ASP A 9 -1.82 0.22 11.62
CA ASP A 9 -1.22 1.31 10.86
C ASP A 9 -0.31 0.79 9.75
N LEU A 10 -0.32 1.49 8.63
CA LEU A 10 0.59 1.29 7.51
C LEU A 10 1.20 2.63 7.11
N TYR A 11 2.50 2.77 7.29
CA TYR A 11 3.26 3.96 6.92
C TYR A 11 3.94 3.73 5.57
N LEU A 12 3.66 4.61 4.63
CA LEU A 12 4.16 4.55 3.26
C LEU A 12 5.32 5.51 3.09
N LEU A 13 6.43 5.01 2.54
CA LEU A 13 7.67 5.77 2.31
C LEU A 13 8.14 6.60 3.54
N PRO A 14 8.06 6.06 4.78
CA PRO A 14 8.26 6.85 6.00
C PRO A 14 9.66 7.48 6.11
N ALA A 15 10.66 6.86 5.48
CA ALA A 15 12.03 7.39 5.42
C ALA A 15 12.69 6.96 4.10
N LEU A 16 12.07 7.28 2.97
CA LEU A 16 12.64 7.01 1.65
C LEU A 16 13.89 7.89 1.43
N PRO A 17 15.08 7.32 1.14
CA PRO A 17 16.27 8.11 0.81
C PRO A 17 16.13 8.68 -0.61
N ARG A 18 15.58 9.90 -0.71
CA ARG A 18 15.20 10.52 -2.00
C ARG A 18 16.39 10.73 -2.94
N ASP A 19 17.56 11.01 -2.37
CA ASP A 19 18.79 11.28 -3.14
C ASP A 19 19.32 10.03 -3.86
N LYS A 20 18.96 8.84 -3.37
CA LYS A 20 19.39 7.56 -3.96
C LYS A 20 18.27 6.88 -4.73
N TRP A 21 17.02 7.01 -4.28
CA TRP A 21 15.85 6.33 -4.84
C TRP A 21 14.82 7.34 -5.31
N ALA A 22 15.16 8.08 -6.36
CA ALA A 22 14.26 9.05 -6.98
C ALA A 22 12.96 8.39 -7.47
N SER A 23 13.04 7.22 -8.08
CA SER A 23 11.87 6.44 -8.53
C SER A 23 12.06 4.95 -8.31
N GLY A 24 10.96 4.22 -8.20
CA GLY A 24 10.99 2.78 -8.04
C GLY A 24 9.62 2.19 -7.72
N CYS A 25 9.55 0.87 -7.79
CA CYS A 25 8.39 0.11 -7.40
C CYS A 25 8.83 -1.14 -6.65
N VAL A 26 8.15 -1.44 -5.56
CA VAL A 26 8.27 -2.70 -4.83
C VAL A 26 6.90 -3.36 -4.78
N LYS A 27 6.84 -4.65 -5.08
CA LYS A 27 5.60 -5.42 -5.10
C LYS A 27 5.71 -6.61 -4.16
N GLY A 28 4.59 -7.03 -3.59
CA GLY A 28 4.50 -8.23 -2.77
C GLY A 28 4.99 -8.06 -1.32
N LEU A 29 5.17 -6.84 -0.82
CA LEU A 29 5.60 -6.64 0.58
C LEU A 29 4.52 -7.16 1.53
N LYS A 30 4.92 -7.98 2.50
CA LYS A 30 4.03 -8.48 3.55
C LYS A 30 4.03 -7.51 4.73
N ALA A 31 2.87 -6.93 5.01
CA ALA A 31 2.62 -6.10 6.18
C ALA A 31 1.89 -6.90 7.27
N ARG A 32 1.98 -6.43 8.52
CA ARG A 32 1.36 -7.12 9.66
C ARG A 32 -0.16 -7.27 9.49
N GLY A 33 -0.68 -8.43 9.88
CA GLY A 33 -2.10 -8.78 9.72
C GLY A 33 -2.45 -9.24 8.30
N GLY A 34 -1.61 -10.08 7.69
CA GLY A 34 -1.92 -10.76 6.42
C GLY A 34 -2.05 -9.87 5.17
N MET A 35 -1.69 -8.59 5.28
CA MET A 35 -1.81 -7.61 4.20
C MET A 35 -0.62 -7.71 3.25
N THR A 36 -0.89 -7.63 1.95
CA THR A 36 0.15 -7.44 0.93
C THR A 36 0.09 -6.03 0.38
N VAL A 37 1.27 -5.45 0.16
CA VAL A 37 1.46 -4.05 -0.22
C VAL A 37 2.35 -3.98 -1.45
N ASN A 38 1.89 -3.26 -2.46
CA ASN A 38 2.69 -2.77 -3.58
C ASN A 38 2.85 -1.27 -3.42
N VAL A 39 4.06 -0.73 -3.56
CA VAL A 39 4.31 0.71 -3.49
C VAL A 39 5.14 1.12 -4.68
N CYS A 40 4.69 2.13 -5.40
CA CYS A 40 5.43 2.80 -6.46
C CYS A 40 5.63 4.27 -6.11
N TRP A 41 6.79 4.81 -6.44
CA TRP A 41 7.16 6.20 -6.18
C TRP A 41 7.96 6.80 -7.34
N GLN A 42 7.88 8.12 -7.47
CA GLN A 42 8.59 8.90 -8.47
C GLN A 42 8.90 10.29 -7.89
N GLY A 43 10.11 10.81 -8.14
CA GLY A 43 10.58 12.05 -7.53
C GLY A 43 10.66 12.01 -5.99
N GLY A 44 10.79 10.82 -5.39
CA GLY A 44 10.71 10.65 -3.94
C GLY A 44 9.30 10.80 -3.36
N ASP A 45 8.29 10.77 -4.22
CA ASP A 45 6.88 10.93 -3.91
C ASP A 45 6.10 9.65 -4.21
N LEU A 46 5.17 9.29 -3.32
CA LEU A 46 4.24 8.19 -3.56
C LEU A 46 3.49 8.46 -4.87
N LEU A 47 3.59 7.53 -5.80
CA LEU A 47 2.83 7.55 -7.04
C LEU A 47 1.53 6.76 -6.83
N GLU A 48 1.69 5.53 -6.35
CA GLU A 48 0.59 4.59 -6.17
C GLU A 48 0.91 3.58 -5.07
N VAL A 49 -0.11 3.18 -4.32
CA VAL A 49 -0.05 2.02 -3.41
C VAL A 49 -1.20 1.05 -3.71
N GLY A 50 -0.86 -0.22 -3.86
CA GLY A 50 -1.80 -1.33 -3.97
C GLY A 50 -1.86 -2.12 -2.68
N LEU A 51 -3.06 -2.35 -2.13
CA LEU A 51 -3.29 -3.05 -0.87
C LEU A 51 -4.31 -4.16 -1.05
N TRP A 52 -4.02 -5.35 -0.55
CA TRP A 52 -5.00 -6.43 -0.47
C TRP A 52 -4.70 -7.40 0.66
N SER A 53 -5.77 -8.00 1.19
CA SER A 53 -5.70 -9.10 2.14
C SER A 53 -6.29 -10.35 1.50
N LYS A 54 -5.60 -11.48 1.63
CA LYS A 54 -6.10 -12.77 1.13
C LYS A 54 -7.04 -13.45 2.12
N GLU A 55 -6.75 -13.33 3.41
CA GLU A 55 -7.34 -14.21 4.43
C GLU A 55 -8.55 -13.59 5.12
N HIS A 56 -8.53 -12.28 5.39
CA HIS A 56 -9.55 -11.63 6.21
C HIS A 56 -9.78 -10.17 5.84
N ASN A 57 -10.97 -9.68 6.17
CA ASN A 57 -11.27 -8.24 6.10
C ASN A 57 -10.47 -7.53 7.18
N THR A 58 -9.89 -6.38 6.86
CA THR A 58 -9.11 -5.59 7.82
C THR A 58 -9.32 -4.11 7.60
N ILE A 59 -9.30 -3.37 8.69
CA ILE A 59 -9.26 -1.90 8.66
C ILE A 59 -7.82 -1.48 8.91
N LYS A 60 -7.27 -0.61 8.06
CA LYS A 60 -5.92 -0.08 8.19
C LYS A 60 -5.93 1.44 8.08
N ARG A 61 -5.16 2.11 8.93
CA ARG A 61 -4.84 3.54 8.80
C ARG A 61 -3.61 3.68 7.92
N LEU A 62 -3.77 4.33 6.78
CA LEU A 62 -2.70 4.62 5.85
C LEU A 62 -2.10 5.97 6.22
N HIS A 63 -0.79 6.02 6.41
CA HIS A 63 -0.05 7.23 6.77
C HIS A 63 0.92 7.58 5.63
N TYR A 64 0.80 8.80 5.12
CA TYR A 64 1.74 9.34 4.14
C TYR A 64 1.84 10.87 4.30
N ARG A 65 3.06 11.39 4.52
CA ARG A 65 3.36 12.84 4.64
C ARG A 65 2.39 13.64 5.54
N GLY A 66 1.98 13.05 6.67
CA GLY A 66 1.06 13.68 7.62
C GLY A 66 -0.43 13.50 7.29
N THR A 67 -0.77 12.99 6.10
CA THR A 67 -2.13 12.56 5.76
C THR A 67 -2.39 11.17 6.35
N ILE A 68 -3.56 11.03 6.97
CA ILE A 68 -4.04 9.76 7.53
C ILE A 68 -5.41 9.44 6.95
N VAL A 69 -5.54 8.28 6.31
CA VAL A 69 -6.81 7.79 5.76
C VAL A 69 -7.10 6.39 6.29
N THR A 70 -8.33 6.17 6.75
CA THR A 70 -8.78 4.83 7.14
C THR A 70 -9.29 4.09 5.90
N ALA A 71 -8.64 2.97 5.58
CA ALA A 71 -9.03 2.08 4.49
C ALA A 71 -9.68 0.82 5.06
N ASN A 72 -10.90 0.52 4.60
CA ASN A 72 -11.54 -0.77 4.81
C ASN A 72 -11.17 -1.70 3.66
N ILE A 73 -10.32 -2.68 3.95
CA ILE A 73 -9.80 -3.63 2.97
C ILE A 73 -10.56 -4.93 3.15
N LEU A 74 -11.44 -5.22 2.19
CA LEU A 74 -12.15 -6.48 2.14
C LEU A 74 -11.24 -7.59 1.61
N ARG A 75 -11.40 -8.80 2.14
CA ARG A 75 -10.68 -9.99 1.69
C ARG A 75 -10.90 -10.20 0.19
N GLY A 76 -9.86 -10.67 -0.49
CA GLY A 76 -9.94 -11.01 -1.91
C GLY A 76 -10.26 -9.80 -2.80
N ARG A 77 -9.95 -8.57 -2.35
CA ARG A 77 -10.03 -7.37 -3.18
C ARG A 77 -8.73 -6.58 -3.10
N VAL A 78 -8.32 -6.04 -4.23
CA VAL A 78 -7.21 -5.10 -4.33
C VAL A 78 -7.75 -3.70 -4.34
N TYR A 79 -7.15 -2.83 -3.53
CA TYR A 79 -7.44 -1.42 -3.46
C TYR A 79 -6.20 -0.64 -3.89
N THR A 80 -6.40 0.35 -4.75
CA THR A 80 -5.32 1.19 -5.26
C THR A 80 -5.54 2.62 -4.82
N PHE A 81 -4.53 3.24 -4.21
CA PHE A 81 -4.59 4.61 -3.72
C PHE A 81 -3.50 5.46 -4.38
N ASN A 82 -3.83 6.73 -4.63
CA ASN A 82 -2.88 7.71 -5.15
C ASN A 82 -2.06 8.38 -4.02
N ARG A 83 -1.24 9.37 -4.39
CA ARG A 83 -0.44 10.19 -3.48
C ARG A 83 -1.22 10.92 -2.37
N GLU A 84 -2.52 11.16 -2.57
CA GLU A 84 -3.41 11.82 -1.61
C GLU A 84 -4.14 10.79 -0.72
N LEU A 85 -3.78 9.50 -0.83
CA LEU A 85 -4.46 8.38 -0.19
C LEU A 85 -5.94 8.27 -0.56
N LYS A 86 -6.33 8.80 -1.73
CA LYS A 86 -7.68 8.59 -2.30
C LYS A 86 -7.70 7.25 -3.01
N CYS A 87 -8.70 6.43 -2.68
CA CYS A 87 -8.93 5.17 -3.37
C CYS A 87 -9.36 5.45 -4.81
N LEU A 88 -8.52 5.10 -5.78
CA LEU A 88 -8.81 5.27 -7.21
C LEU A 88 -9.63 4.12 -7.75
N LYS A 89 -9.27 2.88 -7.35
CA LYS A 89 -9.83 1.66 -7.93
C LYS A 89 -9.91 0.57 -6.86
N SER A 90 -10.95 -0.26 -6.96
CA SER A 90 -10.97 -1.56 -6.30
C SER A 90 -11.47 -2.64 -7.25
N TYR A 91 -10.83 -3.80 -7.21
CA TYR A 91 -11.21 -4.94 -8.05
C TYR A 91 -11.04 -6.25 -7.27
N PRO A 92 -11.78 -7.32 -7.61
CA PRO A 92 -11.56 -8.64 -7.04
C PRO A 92 -10.13 -9.10 -7.29
N PHE A 93 -9.49 -9.67 -6.27
CA PHE A 93 -8.20 -10.33 -6.39
C PHE A 93 -8.40 -11.62 -7.19
N SER A 94 -8.08 -11.60 -8.48
CA SER A 94 -8.08 -12.80 -9.31
C SER A 94 -6.76 -13.54 -9.12
N GLU A 95 -6.83 -14.76 -8.60
CA GLU A 95 -5.65 -15.60 -8.34
C GLU A 95 -5.06 -16.21 -9.63
N GLY A 96 -5.63 -15.91 -10.80
CA GLY A 96 -5.26 -16.45 -12.11
C GLY A 96 -4.51 -15.51 -13.07
N ALA A 97 -3.99 -14.37 -12.60
CA ALA A 97 -3.18 -13.46 -13.43
C ALA A 97 -1.66 -13.72 -13.33
N PHE A 98 -1.27 -14.78 -12.62
CA PHE A 98 0.11 -15.27 -12.52
C PHE A 98 0.11 -16.77 -12.84
N SER A 99 -0.08 -17.10 -14.10
CA SER A 99 0.23 -18.42 -14.68
C SER A 99 1.11 -18.20 -15.90
#